data_AF-A0A1V8SSK2-F1
#
_entry.id   AF-A0A1V8SSK2-F1
#
_cell.length_a   1.000
_cell.length_b   1.000
_cell.length_c   1.000
_cell.angle_alpha   90.00
_cell.angle_beta   90.00
_cell.angle_gamma   90.00
#
_symmetry.space_group_name_H-M   'P 1'
#
loop_
_entity.id
_entity.type
_entity.pdbx_description
1 polymer ?
#
loop_
_entity_poly.entity_id
_entity_poly.type
_entity_poly.pdbx_seq_one_letter_code
_entity_poly.pdbx_strand_id
1 'polypeptide(L)'
;MLHAIFYARFHPERGPELFSQWPPDLALFQGSTGSPSGLLDFFELSTFLVPPQDLANRALSVCASGYRVLGFPISLEGAHYPRNRFVFNVCLILNESLDQAWVKPWEAIVAKLARFMRDLECSGGTKGMLSREESIRDAGGEETGVVAKLLKGVFENLNEYGECCVRVSKYQVLNLRLSAPDAELIPTPNVCDHDVPLFIRSLQSSDYETLDLVLAQIAPHFNGVSHVKKIAQLADVHLPLARKAIRTLVRSGHAMILDIFHFQAAYQLTPDFAWFASDAEMVDECRVYSTINPADNIFAPSWDADTRSRATRMGTISRTTVIELYSAIDGAITVADFCTTHEVRLYNIDVRRFFTFGIIKGFLRRRHRYIVGFSTFNTTDRTSNAARWKPESDPDKSWRDAAFSSGWATPPVHSPTMTKEPLPSDKQLRDDLDAKLGKYLDGHHCIDQICVDLGMTEKAILARLHSGVFGDVAVLLR
;
A
#
# COMPACT_ATOMS: atom_id res chain seq x y z
N MET A 1 19.34 -14.55 0.44
CA MET A 1 20.43 -14.07 -0.43
C MET A 1 20.75 -15.12 -1.48
N LEU A 2 21.24 -14.68 -2.64
CA LEU A 2 21.59 -15.55 -3.76
C LEU A 2 22.94 -16.22 -3.52
N HIS A 3 22.96 -17.55 -3.51
CA HIS A 3 24.14 -18.35 -3.20
C HIS A 3 24.96 -18.68 -4.44
N ALA A 4 24.31 -18.98 -5.57
CA ALA A 4 24.98 -19.21 -6.83
C ALA A 4 24.06 -19.02 -8.04
N ILE A 5 24.67 -18.84 -9.20
CA ILE A 5 23.99 -18.88 -10.51
C ILE A 5 24.72 -19.88 -11.39
N PHE A 6 23.98 -20.66 -12.16
CA PHE A 6 24.57 -21.50 -13.17
C PHE A 6 23.74 -21.61 -14.44
N TYR A 7 24.42 -21.93 -15.52
CA TYR A 7 23.88 -22.19 -16.84
C TYR A 7 24.16 -23.66 -17.18
N ALA A 8 23.07 -24.41 -17.35
CA ALA A 8 23.08 -25.80 -17.76
C ALA A 8 22.62 -25.92 -19.22
N ARG A 9 23.19 -26.85 -19.96
CA ARG A 9 22.86 -27.13 -21.35
C ARG A 9 22.61 -28.61 -21.58
N PHE A 10 22.00 -28.95 -22.71
CA PHE A 10 21.86 -30.33 -23.17
C PHE A 10 22.79 -30.60 -24.35
N HIS A 11 23.90 -31.30 -24.10
CA HIS A 11 24.85 -31.71 -25.15
C HIS A 11 24.28 -32.88 -25.96
N PRO A 12 24.42 -32.90 -27.30
CA PRO A 12 23.86 -33.95 -28.15
C PRO A 12 24.38 -35.36 -27.82
N GLU A 13 25.64 -35.50 -27.43
CA GLU A 13 26.25 -36.82 -27.19
C GLU A 13 26.40 -37.17 -25.71
N ARG A 14 26.50 -36.15 -24.84
CA ARG A 14 26.85 -36.31 -23.42
C ARG A 14 25.65 -36.15 -22.49
N GLY A 15 24.53 -35.63 -23.01
CA GLY A 15 23.33 -35.37 -22.22
C GLY A 15 23.41 -34.05 -21.45
N PRO A 16 22.71 -33.94 -20.29
CA PRO A 16 22.69 -32.71 -19.50
C PRO A 16 24.07 -32.42 -18.89
N GLU A 17 24.58 -31.21 -19.11
CA GLU A 17 25.89 -30.76 -18.64
C GLU A 17 25.80 -29.36 -18.01
N LEU A 18 26.57 -29.15 -16.95
CA LEU A 18 26.83 -27.82 -16.40
C LEU A 18 27.87 -27.10 -17.26
N PHE A 19 27.48 -26.02 -17.94
CA PHE A 19 28.38 -25.33 -18.85
C PHE A 19 29.11 -24.14 -18.21
N SER A 20 28.41 -23.37 -17.36
CA SER A 20 29.03 -22.26 -16.63
C SER A 20 28.38 -22.09 -15.26
N GLN A 21 29.19 -21.72 -14.28
CA GLN A 21 28.77 -21.51 -12.90
C GLN A 21 29.48 -20.30 -12.30
N TRP A 22 28.78 -19.57 -11.45
CA TRP A 22 29.35 -18.52 -10.61
C TRP A 22 28.75 -18.55 -9.20
N PRO A 23 29.56 -18.47 -8.12
CA PRO A 23 31.04 -18.45 -8.07
C PRO A 23 31.71 -19.77 -8.52
N PRO A 24 32.94 -19.72 -9.06
CA PRO A 24 33.68 -20.90 -9.52
C PRO A 24 34.23 -21.76 -8.37
N ASP A 25 34.43 -21.17 -7.19
CA ASP A 25 35.01 -21.84 -6.02
C ASP A 25 34.00 -22.70 -5.24
N LEU A 26 32.71 -22.58 -5.56
CA LEU A 26 31.64 -23.31 -4.89
C LEU A 26 31.43 -24.67 -5.59
N ALA A 27 31.68 -25.78 -4.90
CA ALA A 27 31.34 -27.11 -5.41
C ALA A 27 29.81 -27.33 -5.36
N LEU A 28 29.08 -26.79 -6.34
CA LEU A 28 27.62 -26.93 -6.40
C LEU A 28 27.18 -28.38 -6.59
N PHE A 29 27.96 -29.15 -7.36
CA PHE A 29 27.67 -30.54 -7.67
C PHE A 29 28.78 -31.46 -7.20
N GLN A 30 28.40 -32.63 -6.68
CA GLN A 30 29.34 -33.66 -6.26
C GLN A 30 30.23 -34.06 -7.45
N GLY A 31 31.56 -33.97 -7.27
CA GLY A 31 32.55 -34.39 -8.27
C GLY A 31 33.12 -33.30 -9.20
N SER A 32 32.68 -32.04 -9.10
CA SER A 32 33.19 -30.95 -9.96
C SER A 32 34.64 -30.51 -9.65
N THR A 33 35.12 -30.71 -8.41
CA THR A 33 36.42 -30.17 -7.96
C THR A 33 37.05 -31.02 -6.84
N GLY A 34 37.19 -32.34 -7.00
CA GLY A 34 37.96 -33.18 -6.06
C GLY A 34 37.53 -33.17 -4.58
N SER A 35 36.45 -32.48 -4.24
CA SER A 35 35.85 -32.43 -2.91
C SER A 35 34.68 -33.42 -2.88
N PRO A 36 34.64 -34.34 -1.88
CA PRO A 36 33.56 -35.32 -1.74
C PRO A 36 32.24 -34.71 -1.25
N SER A 37 32.19 -33.40 -0.99
CA SER A 37 31.03 -32.71 -0.41
C SER A 37 30.47 -31.65 -1.35
N GLY A 38 29.83 -32.10 -2.45
CA GLY A 38 29.01 -31.23 -3.29
C GLY A 38 27.68 -30.90 -2.62
N LEU A 39 27.22 -29.65 -2.77
CA LEU A 39 25.98 -29.14 -2.15
C LEU A 39 24.71 -29.81 -2.70
N LEU A 40 24.72 -30.24 -3.95
CA LEU A 40 23.58 -30.85 -4.64
C LEU A 40 24.04 -32.09 -5.43
N ASP A 41 23.16 -33.10 -5.51
CA ASP A 41 23.36 -34.23 -6.41
C ASP A 41 22.87 -33.87 -7.82
N PHE A 42 23.77 -33.88 -8.80
CA PHE A 42 23.45 -33.57 -10.19
C PHE A 42 22.53 -34.63 -10.80
N PHE A 43 22.60 -35.89 -10.34
CA PHE A 43 21.81 -36.98 -10.90
C PHE A 43 20.32 -36.79 -10.60
N GLU A 44 19.97 -36.42 -9.37
CA GLU A 44 18.59 -36.13 -8.96
C GLU A 44 18.04 -34.87 -9.65
N LEU A 45 18.88 -33.86 -9.86
CA LEU A 45 18.48 -32.61 -10.49
C LEU A 45 18.48 -32.67 -12.02
N SER A 46 19.09 -33.67 -12.64
CA SER A 46 19.21 -33.78 -14.11
C SER A 46 17.86 -33.66 -14.85
N THR A 47 16.80 -34.24 -14.29
CA THR A 47 15.42 -34.18 -14.83
C THR A 47 14.81 -32.77 -14.69
N PHE A 48 15.18 -32.04 -13.65
CA PHE A 48 14.76 -30.65 -13.43
C PHE A 48 15.57 -29.66 -14.27
N LEU A 49 16.87 -29.93 -14.47
CA LEU A 49 17.78 -29.09 -15.24
C LEU A 49 17.45 -29.12 -16.73
N VAL A 50 17.13 -30.30 -17.27
CA VAL A 50 16.70 -30.46 -18.66
C VAL A 50 15.37 -31.22 -18.69
N PRO A 51 14.25 -30.52 -18.41
CA PRO A 51 12.95 -31.15 -18.34
C PRO A 51 12.39 -31.45 -19.74
N PRO A 52 11.36 -32.33 -19.82
CA PRO A 52 10.66 -32.60 -21.08
C PRO A 52 10.00 -31.32 -21.64
N GLN A 53 9.72 -31.33 -22.95
CA GLN A 53 9.24 -30.16 -23.69
C GLN A 53 7.98 -29.52 -23.08
N ASP A 54 7.10 -30.32 -22.47
CA ASP A 54 5.86 -29.84 -21.85
C ASP A 54 6.09 -28.90 -20.65
N LEU A 55 7.25 -29.02 -20.00
CA LEU A 55 7.66 -28.21 -18.85
C LEU A 55 8.66 -27.11 -19.23
N ALA A 56 9.08 -27.05 -20.50
CA ALA A 56 9.93 -25.98 -21.00
C ALA A 56 9.15 -24.65 -21.08
N ASN A 57 9.87 -23.53 -21.01
CA ASN A 57 9.34 -22.16 -21.01
C ASN A 57 8.45 -21.81 -19.80
N ARG A 58 8.57 -22.55 -18.70
CA ARG A 58 7.91 -22.26 -17.41
C ARG A 58 8.98 -22.12 -16.31
N ALA A 59 8.71 -21.29 -15.31
CA ALA A 59 9.58 -21.22 -14.14
C ALA A 59 9.37 -22.48 -13.31
N LEU A 60 10.46 -23.12 -12.90
CA LEU A 60 10.46 -24.31 -12.08
C LEU A 60 11.19 -24.01 -10.76
N SER A 61 10.65 -24.49 -9.65
CA SER A 61 11.25 -24.37 -8.32
C SER A 61 11.33 -25.76 -7.69
N VAL A 62 12.52 -26.14 -7.21
CA VAL A 62 12.75 -27.36 -6.46
C VAL A 62 13.57 -27.04 -5.21
N CYS A 63 13.21 -27.65 -4.09
CA CYS A 63 14.01 -27.62 -2.87
C CYS A 63 14.84 -28.90 -2.79
N ALA A 64 16.15 -28.77 -2.64
CA ALA A 64 17.08 -29.87 -2.49
C ALA A 64 18.16 -29.50 -1.46
N SER A 65 18.42 -30.39 -0.51
CA SER A 65 19.53 -30.29 0.46
C SER A 65 19.65 -28.95 1.21
N GLY A 66 18.54 -28.33 1.62
CA GLY A 66 18.61 -27.03 2.32
C GLY A 66 18.64 -25.80 1.40
N TYR A 67 18.55 -26.00 0.08
CA TYR A 67 18.58 -24.95 -0.92
C TYR A 67 17.37 -25.00 -1.83
N ARG A 68 16.94 -23.83 -2.30
CA ARG A 68 15.90 -23.68 -3.31
C ARG A 68 16.55 -23.33 -4.64
N VAL A 69 16.41 -24.23 -5.62
CA VAL A 69 16.86 -24.03 -6.99
C VAL A 69 15.69 -23.52 -7.82
N LEU A 70 15.86 -22.34 -8.43
CA LEU A 70 14.91 -21.73 -9.35
C LEU A 70 15.48 -21.80 -10.76
N GLY A 71 14.82 -22.53 -11.66
CA GLY A 71 15.22 -22.70 -13.05
C GLY A 71 14.19 -22.14 -14.01
N PHE A 72 14.64 -21.72 -15.19
CA PHE A 72 13.76 -21.43 -16.33
C PHE A 72 14.32 -22.12 -17.58
N PRO A 73 13.95 -23.39 -17.82
CA PRO A 73 14.39 -24.15 -18.98
C PRO A 73 13.79 -23.59 -20.27
N ILE A 74 14.62 -23.42 -21.29
CA ILE A 74 14.21 -22.94 -22.61
C ILE A 74 14.57 -24.01 -23.64
N SER A 75 13.59 -24.33 -24.48
CA SER A 75 13.76 -25.21 -25.63
C SER A 75 13.49 -24.41 -26.90
N LEU A 76 14.47 -24.36 -27.79
CA LEU A 76 14.39 -23.74 -29.10
C LEU A 76 14.48 -24.80 -30.18
N GLU A 77 13.62 -24.69 -31.19
CA GLU A 77 13.62 -25.56 -32.35
C GLU A 77 14.21 -24.81 -33.54
N GLY A 78 15.09 -25.48 -34.30
CA GLY A 78 15.75 -24.86 -35.44
C GLY A 78 16.62 -25.84 -36.20
N ALA A 79 16.51 -25.85 -37.53
CA ALA A 79 17.25 -26.75 -38.41
C ALA A 79 18.77 -26.56 -38.38
N HIS A 80 19.23 -25.41 -37.87
CA HIS A 80 20.65 -25.08 -37.68
C HIS A 80 21.26 -25.69 -36.41
N TYR A 81 20.45 -26.29 -35.53
CA TYR A 81 20.92 -26.93 -34.30
C TYR A 81 21.14 -28.44 -34.49
N PRO A 82 22.14 -29.02 -33.82
CA PRO A 82 22.29 -30.47 -33.78
C PRO A 82 21.04 -31.10 -33.17
N ARG A 83 20.42 -32.05 -33.89
CA ARG A 83 19.12 -32.68 -33.57
C ARG A 83 17.91 -31.74 -33.62
N ASN A 84 18.00 -30.65 -34.40
CA ASN A 84 16.96 -29.64 -34.59
C ASN A 84 16.48 -28.96 -33.30
N ARG A 85 17.20 -29.11 -32.19
CA ARG A 85 16.77 -28.68 -30.86
C ARG A 85 17.93 -28.15 -30.04
N PHE A 86 17.77 -26.96 -29.48
CA PHE A 86 18.70 -26.34 -28.56
C PHE A 86 18.01 -26.15 -27.20
N VAL A 87 18.53 -26.80 -26.15
CA VAL A 87 17.95 -26.76 -24.81
C VAL A 87 18.98 -26.27 -23.82
N PHE A 88 18.63 -25.23 -23.08
CA PHE A 88 19.43 -24.68 -22.01
C PHE A 88 18.55 -24.23 -20.85
N ASN A 89 19.15 -24.10 -19.67
CA ASN A 89 18.46 -23.68 -18.46
C ASN A 89 19.37 -22.75 -17.65
N VAL A 90 18.81 -21.65 -17.19
CA VAL A 90 19.46 -20.74 -16.25
C VAL A 90 18.85 -20.96 -14.88
N CYS A 91 19.70 -21.26 -13.90
CA CYS A 91 19.27 -21.59 -12.55
C CYS A 91 19.89 -20.65 -11.52
N LEU A 92 19.08 -20.18 -10.58
CA LEU A 92 19.49 -19.44 -9.38
C LEU A 92 19.35 -20.34 -8.15
N ILE A 93 20.35 -20.33 -7.27
CA ILE A 93 20.33 -21.06 -6.01
C ILE A 93 20.13 -20.09 -4.86
N LEU A 94 19.05 -20.30 -4.11
CA LEU A 94 18.67 -19.54 -2.92
C LEU A 94 18.72 -20.44 -1.70
N ASN A 95 18.81 -19.84 -0.51
CA ASN A 95 18.66 -20.59 0.75
C ASN A 95 17.19 -21.03 0.92
N GLU A 96 16.96 -22.23 1.46
CA GLU A 96 15.61 -22.71 1.79
C GLU A 96 14.93 -21.88 2.88
N SER A 97 15.70 -21.26 3.78
CA SER A 97 15.17 -20.37 4.84
C SER A 97 14.55 -19.06 4.35
N LEU A 98 14.57 -18.82 3.03
CA LEU A 98 14.04 -17.62 2.42
C LEU A 98 12.50 -17.65 2.40
N ASP A 99 11.87 -16.58 2.88
CA ASP A 99 10.41 -16.52 2.96
C ASP A 99 9.77 -16.74 1.59
N GLN A 100 8.62 -17.43 1.58
CA GLN A 100 7.85 -17.71 0.37
C GLN A 100 7.51 -16.46 -0.44
N ALA A 101 7.40 -15.30 0.22
CA ALA A 101 7.11 -14.02 -0.41
C ALA A 101 8.22 -13.58 -1.37
N TRP A 102 9.49 -13.86 -1.06
CA TRP A 102 10.63 -13.51 -1.90
C TRP A 102 10.79 -14.41 -3.12
N VAL A 103 10.16 -15.60 -3.14
CA VAL A 103 10.30 -16.58 -4.22
C VAL A 103 9.80 -16.03 -5.56
N LYS A 104 8.64 -15.35 -5.55
CA LYS A 104 8.04 -14.77 -6.77
C LYS A 104 8.94 -13.70 -7.44
N PRO A 105 9.51 -12.71 -6.70
CA PRO A 105 10.50 -11.80 -7.26
C PRO A 105 11.69 -12.51 -7.93
N TRP A 106 12.23 -13.55 -7.29
CA TRP A 106 13.35 -14.30 -7.85
C TRP A 106 12.96 -15.11 -9.09
N GLU A 107 11.77 -15.72 -9.13
CA GLU A 107 11.23 -16.38 -10.33
C GLU A 107 11.09 -15.40 -11.50
N ALA A 108 10.62 -14.17 -11.24
CA ALA A 108 10.52 -13.13 -12.25
C ALA A 108 11.89 -12.73 -12.82
N ILE A 109 12.92 -12.68 -11.96
CA ILE A 109 14.31 -12.43 -12.38
C ILE A 109 14.83 -13.57 -13.25
N VAL A 110 14.67 -14.83 -12.82
CA VAL A 110 15.15 -16.00 -13.59
C VAL A 110 14.47 -16.03 -14.96
N ALA A 111 13.15 -15.83 -15.00
CA ALA A 111 12.39 -15.82 -16.24
C ALA A 111 12.82 -14.67 -17.18
N LYS A 112 13.12 -13.48 -16.65
CA LYS A 112 13.59 -12.35 -17.46
C LYS A 112 15.00 -12.59 -18.00
N LEU A 113 15.90 -13.12 -17.18
CA LEU A 113 17.26 -13.50 -17.57
C LEU A 113 17.24 -14.58 -18.66
N ALA A 114 16.45 -15.62 -18.48
CA ALA A 114 16.33 -16.73 -19.43
C ALA A 114 15.74 -16.25 -20.77
N ARG A 115 14.67 -15.43 -20.75
CA ARG A 115 14.13 -14.82 -21.98
C ARG A 115 15.15 -13.92 -22.67
N PHE A 116 15.96 -13.17 -21.92
CA PHE A 116 17.04 -12.37 -22.50
C PHE A 116 18.07 -13.25 -23.20
N MET A 117 18.49 -14.37 -22.58
CA MET A 117 19.40 -15.35 -23.21
C MET A 117 18.80 -15.96 -24.48
N ARG A 118 17.50 -16.27 -24.49
CA ARG A 118 16.80 -16.69 -25.71
C ARG A 118 16.84 -15.62 -26.79
N ASP A 119 16.63 -14.36 -26.43
CA ASP A 119 16.63 -13.26 -27.40
C ASP A 119 18.06 -13.02 -27.95
N LEU A 120 19.10 -13.25 -27.13
CA LEU A 120 20.50 -13.27 -27.61
C LEU A 120 20.73 -14.35 -28.67
N GLU A 121 20.08 -15.51 -28.53
CA GLU A 121 20.25 -16.64 -29.45
C GLU A 121 19.41 -16.50 -30.74
N CYS A 122 18.16 -16.04 -30.63
CA CYS A 122 17.22 -15.97 -31.75
C CYS A 122 17.27 -14.67 -32.56
N SER A 123 17.61 -13.53 -31.93
CA SER A 123 17.34 -12.20 -32.48
C SER A 123 18.58 -11.31 -32.59
N GLY A 124 18.71 -10.61 -33.73
CA GLY A 124 19.67 -9.52 -33.94
C GLY A 124 20.99 -9.91 -34.61
N GLY A 125 22.00 -9.03 -34.51
CA GLY A 125 23.36 -9.25 -35.05
C GLY A 125 24.21 -10.25 -34.25
N THR A 126 23.67 -10.80 -33.17
CA THR A 126 24.27 -11.80 -32.27
C THR A 126 23.57 -13.17 -32.39
N LYS A 127 22.83 -13.42 -33.47
CA LYS A 127 22.15 -14.71 -33.71
C LYS A 127 23.14 -15.87 -33.60
N GLY A 128 22.78 -16.90 -32.82
CA GLY A 128 23.63 -18.06 -32.59
C GLY A 128 24.80 -17.81 -31.65
N MET A 129 24.78 -16.76 -30.82
CA MET A 129 25.89 -16.44 -29.94
C MET A 129 26.10 -17.51 -28.85
N LEU A 130 25.03 -18.08 -28.28
CA LEU A 130 25.15 -19.12 -27.25
C LEU A 130 25.62 -20.44 -27.87
N SER A 131 25.01 -20.84 -29.00
CA SER A 131 25.43 -22.04 -29.73
C SER A 131 26.87 -21.96 -30.24
N ARG A 132 27.31 -20.78 -30.69
CA ARG A 132 28.71 -20.53 -31.09
C ARG A 132 29.65 -20.58 -29.89
N GLU A 133 29.31 -19.95 -28.77
CA GLU A 133 30.11 -20.01 -27.54
C GLU A 133 30.25 -21.45 -27.02
N GLU A 134 29.17 -22.24 -27.09
CA GLU A 134 29.18 -23.66 -26.76
C GLU A 134 30.14 -24.46 -27.65
N SER A 135 30.08 -24.26 -28.96
CA SER A 135 30.97 -24.94 -29.91
C SER A 135 32.46 -24.60 -29.72
N ILE A 136 32.77 -23.37 -29.28
CA ILE A 136 34.14 -22.93 -29.02
C ILE A 136 34.68 -23.58 -27.74
N ARG A 137 33.86 -23.71 -26.70
CA ARG A 137 34.24 -24.43 -25.47
C ARG A 137 34.46 -25.92 -25.74
N ASP A 138 33.60 -26.55 -26.54
CA ASP A 138 33.76 -27.97 -26.91
C ASP A 138 35.04 -28.22 -27.71
N ALA A 139 35.52 -27.22 -28.46
CA ALA A 139 36.78 -27.24 -29.18
C ALA A 139 38.03 -26.92 -28.32
N GLY A 140 37.88 -26.71 -27.00
CA GLY A 140 38.98 -26.42 -26.08
C GLY A 140 39.49 -24.97 -26.10
N GLY A 141 38.69 -24.02 -26.59
CA GLY A 141 39.03 -22.59 -26.57
C GLY A 141 38.96 -21.96 -25.17
N GLU A 142 39.78 -20.93 -24.93
CA GLU A 142 39.84 -20.17 -23.66
C GLU A 142 38.49 -19.62 -23.19
N GLU A 143 38.33 -19.51 -21.87
CA GLU A 143 37.14 -19.15 -21.08
C GLU A 143 36.58 -17.73 -21.28
N THR A 144 36.61 -17.17 -22.49
CA THR A 144 36.04 -15.85 -22.78
C THR A 144 34.55 -15.94 -23.11
N GLY A 145 33.79 -16.53 -22.18
CA GLY A 145 32.36 -16.69 -22.32
C GLY A 145 31.59 -15.39 -22.04
N VAL A 146 30.76 -14.95 -22.99
CA VAL A 146 29.78 -13.87 -22.75
C VAL A 146 28.81 -14.30 -21.67
N VAL A 147 28.46 -15.59 -21.64
CA VAL A 147 27.61 -16.19 -20.60
C VAL A 147 28.27 -16.07 -19.23
N ALA A 148 29.53 -16.47 -19.08
CA ALA A 148 30.24 -16.41 -17.80
C ALA A 148 30.34 -14.97 -17.26
N LYS A 149 30.65 -13.99 -18.14
CA LYS A 149 30.68 -12.56 -17.77
C LYS A 149 29.30 -12.04 -17.37
N LEU A 150 28.26 -12.45 -18.08
CA LEU A 150 26.88 -12.08 -17.78
C LEU A 150 26.42 -12.68 -16.44
N LEU A 151 26.70 -13.95 -16.18
CA LEU A 151 26.37 -14.60 -14.90
C LEU A 151 27.09 -13.94 -13.73
N LYS A 152 28.39 -13.65 -13.89
CA LYS A 152 29.18 -12.92 -12.89
C LYS A 152 28.56 -11.56 -12.58
N GLY A 153 28.32 -10.75 -13.61
CA GLY A 153 27.74 -9.40 -13.44
C GLY A 153 26.32 -9.42 -12.84
N VAL A 154 25.52 -10.44 -13.16
CA VAL A 154 24.19 -10.60 -12.53
C VAL A 154 24.32 -11.00 -11.05
N PHE A 155 25.19 -11.94 -10.72
CA PHE A 155 25.38 -12.38 -9.34
C PHE A 155 25.92 -11.27 -8.43
N GLU A 156 27.00 -10.59 -8.85
CA GLU A 156 27.63 -9.53 -8.06
C GLU A 156 26.67 -8.36 -7.86
N ASN A 157 26.06 -7.84 -8.94
CA ASN A 157 25.18 -6.68 -8.86
C ASN A 157 23.87 -6.97 -8.08
N LEU A 158 23.28 -8.16 -8.24
CA LEU A 158 22.07 -8.51 -7.48
C LEU A 158 22.36 -8.73 -5.99
N ASN A 159 23.53 -9.26 -5.63
CA ASN A 159 23.90 -9.44 -4.22
C ASN A 159 24.32 -8.13 -3.55
N GLU A 160 24.96 -7.21 -4.26
CA GLU A 160 25.46 -5.95 -3.69
C GLU A 160 24.40 -4.83 -3.72
N TYR A 161 23.67 -4.67 -4.82
CA TYR A 161 22.75 -3.53 -5.03
C TYR A 161 21.27 -3.95 -5.11
N GLY A 162 20.97 -5.24 -5.34
CA GLY A 162 19.60 -5.70 -5.62
C GLY A 162 19.08 -5.24 -7.00
N GLU A 163 19.90 -4.59 -7.81
CA GLU A 163 19.60 -4.12 -9.16
C GLU A 163 20.78 -4.44 -10.07
N CYS A 164 20.53 -4.77 -11.33
CA CYS A 164 21.57 -5.15 -12.27
C CYS A 164 21.27 -4.63 -13.67
N CYS A 165 22.25 -3.95 -14.26
CA CYS A 165 22.22 -3.49 -15.65
C CYS A 165 23.45 -4.04 -16.37
N VAL A 166 23.25 -5.01 -17.27
CA VAL A 166 24.33 -5.59 -18.07
C VAL A 166 24.07 -5.35 -19.55
N ARG A 167 24.98 -4.65 -20.21
CA ARG A 167 24.95 -4.44 -21.66
C ARG A 167 25.82 -5.49 -22.35
N VAL A 168 25.21 -6.34 -23.16
CA VAL A 168 25.91 -7.38 -23.94
C VAL A 168 26.24 -6.89 -25.36
N SER A 169 25.36 -6.09 -25.96
CA SER A 169 25.57 -5.50 -27.29
C SER A 169 25.00 -4.08 -27.36
N LYS A 170 25.17 -3.38 -28.48
CA LYS A 170 24.68 -2.00 -28.69
C LYS A 170 23.16 -1.87 -28.47
N TYR A 171 22.41 -2.92 -28.76
CA TYR A 171 20.94 -2.95 -28.68
C TYR A 171 20.39 -3.90 -27.60
N GLN A 172 21.24 -4.69 -26.95
CA GLN A 172 20.83 -5.71 -25.98
C GLN A 172 21.36 -5.32 -24.60
N VAL A 173 20.44 -4.82 -23.76
CA VAL A 173 20.69 -4.42 -22.38
C VAL A 173 19.73 -5.19 -21.48
N LEU A 174 20.28 -5.90 -20.50
CA LEU A 174 19.53 -6.60 -19.48
C LEU A 174 19.39 -5.68 -18.26
N ASN A 175 18.15 -5.38 -17.88
CA ASN A 175 17.82 -4.65 -16.65
C ASN A 175 17.06 -5.58 -15.71
N LEU A 176 17.61 -5.84 -14.53
CA LEU A 176 17.01 -6.63 -13.46
C LEU A 176 16.88 -5.76 -12.20
N ARG A 177 15.77 -5.89 -11.49
CA ARG A 177 15.52 -5.22 -10.21
C ARG A 177 14.83 -6.21 -9.30
N LEU A 178 15.42 -6.45 -8.14
CA LEU A 178 14.81 -7.24 -7.08
C LEU A 178 13.80 -6.35 -6.36
N SER A 179 12.52 -6.54 -6.65
CA SER A 179 11.46 -5.87 -5.92
C SER A 179 11.25 -6.56 -4.58
N ALA A 180 11.27 -5.77 -3.49
CA ALA A 180 10.96 -6.29 -2.17
C ALA A 180 9.52 -6.85 -2.13
N PRO A 181 9.30 -8.00 -1.47
CA PRO A 181 8.00 -8.67 -1.40
C PRO A 181 6.96 -7.87 -0.60
N ASP A 182 7.39 -6.90 0.20
CA ASP A 182 6.54 -6.07 1.06
C ASP A 182 5.58 -5.16 0.28
N ALA A 183 5.74 -5.04 -1.05
CA ALA A 183 4.81 -4.27 -1.88
C ALA A 183 3.41 -4.91 -2.03
N GLU A 184 3.28 -6.23 -1.82
CA GLU A 184 2.02 -6.98 -1.94
C GLU A 184 1.42 -7.44 -0.59
N LEU A 185 2.22 -7.53 0.46
CA LEU A 185 1.82 -8.07 1.78
C LEU A 185 1.35 -7.03 2.79
N ILE A 186 1.58 -5.72 2.56
CA ILE A 186 0.94 -4.68 3.37
C ILE A 186 -0.54 -4.70 2.99
N PRO A 187 -1.46 -5.14 3.88
CA PRO A 187 -2.88 -5.06 3.58
C PRO A 187 -3.18 -3.62 3.24
N THR A 188 -3.71 -3.37 2.04
CA THR A 188 -3.98 -1.99 1.61
C THR A 188 -4.83 -1.34 2.68
N PRO A 189 -4.31 -0.31 3.39
CA PRO A 189 -5.05 0.30 4.47
C PRO A 189 -6.34 0.83 3.85
N ASN A 190 -7.46 0.44 4.45
CA ASN A 190 -8.74 0.89 3.96
C ASN A 190 -8.91 2.34 4.38
N VAL A 191 -8.50 3.26 3.50
CA VAL A 191 -8.71 4.69 3.69
C VAL A 191 -10.20 4.98 3.55
N CYS A 192 -10.81 5.39 4.64
CA CYS A 192 -12.18 5.88 4.70
C CYS A 192 -12.23 7.40 4.44
N ASP A 193 -13.43 7.91 4.16
CA ASP A 193 -13.59 9.33 3.80
C ASP A 193 -13.46 10.28 4.99
N HIS A 194 -13.62 9.74 6.20
CA HIS A 194 -13.49 10.43 7.48
C HIS A 194 -12.07 10.38 8.06
N ASP A 195 -11.15 9.65 7.42
CA ASP A 195 -9.76 9.51 7.86
C ASP A 195 -8.98 10.81 7.68
N VAL A 196 -8.02 11.06 8.57
CA VAL A 196 -7.15 12.25 8.54
C VAL A 196 -5.71 11.81 8.23
N PRO A 197 -5.18 12.11 7.02
CA PRO A 197 -3.79 11.79 6.71
C PRO A 197 -2.81 12.75 7.40
N LEU A 198 -1.73 12.19 7.95
CA LEU A 198 -0.60 12.92 8.52
C LEU A 198 0.69 12.45 7.85
N PHE A 199 1.55 13.39 7.44
CA PHE A 199 2.90 13.05 6.98
C PHE A 199 3.80 12.66 8.15
N ILE A 200 4.38 11.45 8.08
CA ILE A 200 5.43 11.02 9.01
C ILE A 200 6.80 11.43 8.47
N ARG A 201 6.96 11.35 7.15
CA ARG A 201 8.19 11.74 6.46
C ARG A 201 7.87 12.93 5.56
N SER A 202 8.62 14.01 5.71
CA SER A 202 8.53 15.13 4.77
C SER A 202 8.95 14.64 3.40
N LEU A 203 8.07 14.78 2.41
CA LEU A 203 8.41 14.59 1.01
C LEU A 203 9.56 15.56 0.68
N GLN A 204 10.69 15.06 0.21
CA GLN A 204 11.80 15.92 -0.23
C GLN A 204 11.40 16.57 -1.55
N SER A 205 11.98 17.73 -1.89
CA SER A 205 11.69 18.45 -3.14
C SER A 205 11.88 17.56 -4.39
N SER A 206 12.84 16.63 -4.36
CA SER A 206 13.10 15.65 -5.41
C SER A 206 11.98 14.62 -5.59
N ASP A 207 11.24 14.29 -4.52
CA ASP A 207 10.16 13.31 -4.57
C ASP A 207 8.96 13.87 -5.36
N TYR A 208 8.75 15.19 -5.31
CA TYR A 208 7.64 15.87 -6.01
C TYR A 208 7.72 15.76 -7.53
N GLU A 209 8.91 15.58 -8.11
CA GLU A 209 9.09 15.39 -9.55
C GLU A 209 8.64 14.00 -10.03
N THR A 210 8.68 13.01 -9.12
CA THR A 210 8.19 11.65 -9.38
C THR A 210 6.75 11.42 -8.91
N LEU A 211 6.20 12.39 -8.16
CA LEU A 211 4.87 12.31 -7.60
C LEU A 211 3.81 12.51 -8.70
N ASP A 212 2.77 11.69 -8.62
CA ASP A 212 1.56 11.83 -9.44
C ASP A 212 0.96 13.24 -9.26
N LEU A 213 0.39 13.82 -10.33
CA LEU A 213 -0.19 15.17 -10.32
C LEU A 213 -1.24 15.32 -9.20
N VAL A 214 -2.02 14.26 -8.97
CA VAL A 214 -3.02 14.21 -7.89
C VAL A 214 -2.36 14.31 -6.52
N LEU A 215 -1.24 13.62 -6.31
CA LEU A 215 -0.52 13.63 -5.04
C LEU A 215 0.12 14.99 -4.80
N ALA A 216 0.69 15.62 -5.83
CA ALA A 216 1.24 16.96 -5.74
C ALA A 216 0.16 18.00 -5.38
N GLN A 217 -1.07 17.86 -5.89
CA GLN A 217 -2.18 18.73 -5.54
C GLN A 217 -2.70 18.51 -4.11
N ILE A 218 -2.70 17.26 -3.64
CA ILE A 218 -3.25 16.89 -2.34
C ILE A 218 -2.26 17.12 -1.19
N ALA A 219 -0.96 16.94 -1.42
CA ALA A 219 0.08 17.02 -0.39
C ALA A 219 0.08 18.34 0.42
N PRO A 220 -0.09 19.54 -0.18
CA PRO A 220 -0.13 20.80 0.57
C PRO A 220 -1.27 20.87 1.60
N HIS A 221 -2.33 20.09 1.41
CA HIS A 221 -3.52 20.12 2.27
C HIS A 221 -3.44 19.15 3.46
N PHE A 222 -2.35 18.37 3.59
CA PHE A 222 -2.15 17.48 4.74
C PHE A 222 -1.60 18.26 5.94
N ASN A 223 -2.53 18.79 6.72
CA ASN A 223 -2.25 19.52 7.95
C ASN A 223 -2.43 18.66 9.22
N GLY A 224 -2.78 17.38 9.08
CA GLY A 224 -3.11 16.49 10.20
C GLY A 224 -4.41 16.84 10.92
N VAL A 225 -5.32 17.57 10.26
CA VAL A 225 -6.65 17.96 10.79
C VAL A 225 -7.76 17.73 9.76
N SER A 226 -7.49 18.01 8.48
CA SER A 226 -8.46 17.86 7.41
C SER A 226 -8.65 16.38 7.07
N HIS A 227 -9.90 15.92 7.03
CA HIS A 227 -10.24 14.57 6.60
C HIS A 227 -10.20 14.44 5.06
N VAL A 228 -10.14 13.21 4.55
CA VAL A 228 -10.00 12.92 3.10
C VAL A 228 -11.03 13.64 2.24
N LYS A 229 -12.31 13.64 2.63
CA LYS A 229 -13.37 14.34 1.88
C LYS A 229 -13.14 15.86 1.79
N LYS A 230 -12.72 16.50 2.88
CA LYS A 230 -12.38 17.93 2.89
C LYS A 230 -11.14 18.22 2.07
N ILE A 231 -10.13 17.35 2.12
CA ILE A 231 -8.92 17.51 1.30
C ILE A 231 -9.25 17.41 -0.19
N ALA A 232 -10.09 16.45 -0.58
CA ALA A 232 -10.54 16.31 -1.96
C ALA A 232 -11.28 17.57 -2.46
N GLN A 233 -12.11 18.18 -1.62
CA GLN A 233 -12.79 19.44 -1.93
C GLN A 233 -11.83 20.63 -2.04
N LEU A 234 -10.85 20.74 -1.15
CA LEU A 234 -9.87 21.84 -1.16
C LEU A 234 -8.93 21.76 -2.36
N ALA A 235 -8.55 20.54 -2.77
CA ALA A 235 -7.68 20.30 -3.91
C ALA A 235 -8.44 20.23 -5.25
N ASP A 236 -9.77 20.33 -5.25
CA ASP A 236 -10.65 20.11 -6.41
C ASP A 236 -10.38 18.78 -7.14
N VAL A 237 -10.20 17.70 -6.36
CA VAL A 237 -9.94 16.34 -6.86
C VAL A 237 -11.14 15.44 -6.57
N HIS A 238 -11.46 14.55 -7.51
CA HIS A 238 -12.49 13.55 -7.33
C HIS A 238 -12.18 12.60 -6.13
N LEU A 239 -13.16 12.42 -5.23
CA LEU A 239 -12.99 11.72 -3.95
C LEU A 239 -12.38 10.30 -4.05
N PRO A 240 -12.85 9.40 -4.94
CA PRO A 240 -12.20 8.12 -5.19
C PRO A 240 -10.72 8.19 -5.60
N LEU A 241 -10.33 9.23 -6.35
CA LEU A 241 -8.96 9.40 -6.81
C LEU A 241 -8.08 9.88 -5.66
N ALA A 242 -8.57 10.83 -4.86
CA ALA A 242 -7.92 11.27 -3.63
C ALA A 242 -7.72 10.11 -2.63
N ARG A 243 -8.73 9.25 -2.45
CA ARG A 243 -8.66 8.06 -1.61
C ARG A 243 -7.57 7.09 -2.08
N LYS A 244 -7.48 6.84 -3.40
CA LYS A 244 -6.45 5.98 -4.00
C LYS A 244 -5.04 6.58 -3.86
N ALA A 245 -4.92 7.89 -4.00
CA ALA A 245 -3.69 8.64 -3.85
C ALA A 245 -3.18 8.54 -2.39
N ILE A 246 -4.03 8.86 -1.41
CA ILE A 246 -3.71 8.73 0.02
C ILE A 246 -3.33 7.30 0.38
N ARG A 247 -4.10 6.30 -0.09
CA ARG A 247 -3.77 4.89 0.12
C ARG A 247 -2.38 4.52 -0.39
N THR A 248 -1.95 5.12 -1.50
CA THR A 248 -0.62 4.89 -2.07
C THR A 248 0.47 5.52 -1.19
N LEU A 249 0.24 6.69 -0.62
CA LEU A 249 1.17 7.34 0.33
C LEU A 249 1.29 6.58 1.65
N VAL A 250 0.19 6.04 2.14
CA VAL A 250 0.21 5.22 3.36
C VAL A 250 0.92 3.90 3.10
N ARG A 251 0.67 3.27 1.94
CA ARG A 251 1.38 2.05 1.52
C ARG A 251 2.88 2.25 1.36
N SER A 252 3.31 3.42 0.89
CA SER A 252 4.73 3.75 0.75
C SER A 252 5.38 4.22 2.05
N GLY A 253 4.63 4.32 3.16
CA GLY A 253 5.15 4.73 4.47
C GLY A 253 5.45 6.23 4.61
N HIS A 254 4.97 7.07 3.70
CA HIS A 254 5.17 8.53 3.77
C HIS A 254 4.12 9.20 4.67
N ALA A 255 2.91 8.64 4.69
CA ALA A 255 1.79 9.14 5.49
C ALA A 255 1.21 8.06 6.40
N MET A 256 0.62 8.46 7.52
CA MET A 256 -0.25 7.63 8.33
C MET A 256 -1.66 8.19 8.36
N ILE A 257 -2.60 7.33 8.72
CA ILE A 257 -4.00 7.68 8.93
C ILE A 257 -4.22 7.88 10.42
N LEU A 258 -4.85 9.00 10.76
CA LEU A 258 -5.33 9.33 12.09
C LEU A 258 -6.85 9.48 12.05
N ASP A 259 -7.44 9.40 13.23
CA ASP A 259 -8.85 9.73 13.43
C ASP A 259 -9.07 11.24 13.54
N ILE A 260 -10.31 11.69 13.31
CA ILE A 260 -10.68 13.09 13.49
C ILE A 260 -10.60 13.49 14.97
N PHE A 261 -9.74 14.47 15.28
CA PHE A 261 -9.65 15.01 16.63
C PHE A 261 -10.85 15.93 16.95
N HIS A 262 -11.60 15.56 17.98
CA HIS A 262 -12.69 16.37 18.54
C HIS A 262 -12.60 16.40 20.07
N PHE A 263 -13.04 17.51 20.69
CA PHE A 263 -13.09 17.62 22.16
C PHE A 263 -14.09 16.67 22.82
N GLN A 264 -15.08 16.16 22.06
CA GLN A 264 -16.04 15.17 22.55
C GLN A 264 -15.51 13.73 22.45
N ALA A 265 -14.34 13.52 21.84
CA ALA A 265 -13.71 12.21 21.74
C ALA A 265 -13.27 11.69 23.11
N ALA A 266 -13.21 10.37 23.24
CA ALA A 266 -12.64 9.67 24.38
C ALA A 266 -11.43 8.85 23.92
N TYR A 267 -10.38 8.80 24.73
CA TYR A 267 -9.14 8.09 24.45
C TYR A 267 -8.80 7.17 25.61
N GLN A 268 -8.18 6.03 25.31
CA GLN A 268 -7.78 5.04 26.31
C GLN A 268 -6.30 4.71 26.15
N LEU A 269 -5.61 4.51 27.27
CA LEU A 269 -4.23 4.02 27.29
C LEU A 269 -4.15 2.54 26.87
N THR A 270 -3.15 2.24 26.06
CA THR A 270 -2.72 0.89 25.67
C THR A 270 -1.66 0.40 26.67
N PRO A 271 -1.47 -0.92 26.90
CA PRO A 271 -0.38 -1.46 27.73
C PRO A 271 1.03 -0.95 27.36
N ASP A 272 1.23 -0.54 26.11
CA ASP A 272 2.48 0.03 25.61
C ASP A 272 2.87 1.36 26.30
N PHE A 273 1.95 1.97 27.05
CA PHE A 273 2.25 3.12 27.90
C PHE A 273 3.35 2.84 28.93
N ALA A 274 3.47 1.59 29.42
CA ALA A 274 4.54 1.23 30.35
C ALA A 274 5.94 1.37 29.71
N TRP A 275 6.04 1.10 28.41
CA TRP A 275 7.26 1.31 27.64
C TRP A 275 7.56 2.80 27.49
N PHE A 276 6.56 3.60 27.12
CA PHE A 276 6.68 5.06 27.03
C PHE A 276 7.12 5.70 28.34
N ALA A 277 6.55 5.29 29.48
CA ALA A 277 6.91 5.84 30.78
C ALA A 277 8.34 5.46 31.23
N SER A 278 8.90 4.38 30.69
CA SER A 278 10.26 3.92 30.98
C SER A 278 11.31 4.63 30.12
N ASP A 279 10.94 5.05 28.91
CA ASP A 279 11.84 5.69 27.95
C ASP A 279 11.86 7.23 28.11
N ALA A 280 12.96 7.75 28.67
CA ALA A 280 13.11 9.18 28.90
C ALA A 280 13.25 10.00 27.61
N GLU A 281 13.81 9.43 26.54
CA GLU A 281 14.00 10.13 25.27
C GLU A 281 12.65 10.36 24.58
N MET A 282 11.78 9.35 24.63
CA MET A 282 10.43 9.42 24.07
C MET A 282 9.55 10.43 24.79
N VAL A 283 9.67 10.52 26.12
CA VAL A 283 8.99 11.56 26.92
C VAL A 283 9.51 12.94 26.58
N ASP A 284 10.81 13.09 26.33
CA ASP A 284 11.39 14.37 25.90
C ASP A 284 10.94 14.78 24.49
N GLU A 285 10.85 13.84 23.56
CA GLU A 285 10.26 14.07 22.23
C GLU A 285 8.79 14.54 22.36
N CYS A 286 8.00 13.89 23.22
CA CYS A 286 6.62 14.28 23.50
C CYS A 286 6.55 15.72 24.04
N ARG A 287 7.47 16.10 24.93
CA ARG A 287 7.52 17.46 25.50
C ARG A 287 7.75 18.47 24.39
N VAL A 288 8.77 18.29 23.57
CA VAL A 288 9.11 19.20 22.48
C VAL A 288 7.97 19.28 21.44
N TYR A 289 7.35 18.15 21.12
CA TYR A 289 6.27 18.09 20.14
C TYR A 289 4.99 18.78 20.63
N SER A 290 4.66 18.61 21.91
CA SER A 290 3.41 19.11 22.51
C SER A 290 3.50 20.54 23.04
N THR A 291 4.69 21.09 23.28
CA THR A 291 4.85 22.48 23.69
C THR A 291 4.35 23.44 22.63
N ILE A 292 3.52 24.40 23.06
CA ILE A 292 3.12 25.53 22.21
C ILE A 292 4.35 26.43 22.06
N ASN A 293 4.93 26.50 20.86
CA ASN A 293 5.91 27.53 20.57
C ASN A 293 5.20 28.89 20.55
N PRO A 294 5.62 29.88 21.37
CA PRO A 294 4.99 31.19 21.40
C PRO A 294 5.12 31.95 20.06
N ALA A 295 6.04 31.54 19.18
CA ALA A 295 6.21 32.09 17.83
C ALA A 295 5.14 31.60 16.82
N ASP A 296 4.57 30.40 17.00
CA ASP A 296 3.50 29.89 16.11
C ASP A 296 2.14 30.58 16.39
N ASN A 297 2.04 31.31 17.50
CA ASN A 297 0.81 31.93 18.00
C ASN A 297 0.75 33.46 17.81
N ILE A 298 1.51 34.01 16.86
CA ILE A 298 1.50 35.45 16.50
C ILE A 298 0.10 35.91 16.02
N PHE A 299 -0.81 34.99 15.70
CA PHE A 299 -2.17 35.26 15.24
C PHE A 299 -3.29 34.87 16.22
N ALA A 300 -3.01 34.61 17.50
CA ALA A 300 -4.05 34.51 18.53
C ALA A 300 -4.22 35.87 19.26
N PRO A 301 -5.07 36.79 18.78
CA PRO A 301 -5.36 38.07 19.44
C PRO A 301 -6.09 37.91 20.80
N SER A 302 -6.34 36.68 21.27
CA SER A 302 -7.05 36.37 22.51
C SER A 302 -6.15 36.13 23.73
N TRP A 303 -4.82 36.13 23.58
CA TRP A 303 -3.92 35.98 24.73
C TRP A 303 -3.61 37.34 25.34
N ASP A 304 -4.17 37.57 26.53
CA ASP A 304 -3.85 38.74 27.36
C ASP A 304 -2.33 38.82 27.63
N ALA A 305 -1.81 40.03 27.84
CA ALA A 305 -0.39 40.26 28.09
C ALA A 305 0.13 39.48 29.31
N ASP A 306 -0.73 39.28 30.32
CA ASP A 306 -0.43 38.47 31.49
C ASP A 306 -0.30 36.98 31.13
N THR A 307 -1.17 36.49 30.25
CA THR A 307 -1.18 35.11 29.74
C THR A 307 0.14 34.76 29.04
N ARG A 308 0.62 35.70 28.21
CA ARG A 308 1.91 35.60 27.50
C ARG A 308 3.09 35.63 28.48
N SER A 309 3.00 36.44 29.54
CA SER A 309 4.05 36.53 30.57
C SER A 309 4.11 35.30 31.51
N ARG A 310 2.98 34.61 31.74
CA ARG A 310 2.91 33.35 32.50
C ARG A 310 3.44 32.18 31.69
N ALA A 311 3.18 32.14 30.37
CA ALA A 311 3.75 31.14 29.47
C ALA A 311 5.29 31.21 29.43
N THR A 312 5.85 32.43 29.41
CA THR A 312 7.30 32.64 29.48
C THR A 312 7.90 32.36 30.87
N ARG A 313 7.10 32.49 31.96
CA ARG A 313 7.53 32.25 33.35
C ARG A 313 7.43 30.79 33.77
N MET A 314 6.44 30.05 33.26
CA MET A 314 6.31 28.61 33.46
C MET A 314 7.19 27.91 32.43
N GLY A 315 8.45 27.66 32.83
CA GLY A 315 9.41 26.92 32.03
C GLY A 315 8.89 25.55 31.55
N THR A 316 9.67 24.96 30.65
CA THR A 316 9.50 23.62 30.06
C THR A 316 8.76 22.63 30.97
N ILE A 317 7.64 22.09 30.46
CA ILE A 317 6.80 21.10 31.14
C ILE A 317 7.66 19.98 31.72
N SER A 318 7.48 19.57 32.98
CA SER A 318 8.26 18.46 33.57
C SER A 318 7.89 17.11 32.95
N ARG A 319 8.87 16.19 32.85
CA ARG A 319 8.63 14.79 32.42
C ARG A 319 7.56 14.11 33.28
N THR A 320 7.59 14.35 34.59
CA THR A 320 6.61 13.81 35.55
C THR A 320 5.20 14.30 35.25
N THR A 321 5.03 15.57 34.89
CA THR A 321 3.73 16.15 34.55
C THR A 321 3.14 15.51 33.30
N VAL A 322 3.95 15.21 32.29
CA VAL A 322 3.48 14.51 31.07
C VAL A 322 2.96 13.11 31.40
N ILE A 323 3.71 12.37 32.21
CA ILE A 323 3.32 11.01 32.62
C ILE A 323 2.05 11.03 33.47
N GLU A 324 1.94 11.97 34.41
CA GLU A 324 0.73 12.18 35.23
C GLU A 324 -0.49 12.56 34.38
N LEU A 325 -0.31 13.39 33.34
CA LEU A 325 -1.39 13.79 32.44
C LEU A 325 -1.89 12.60 31.62
N TYR A 326 -0.99 11.75 31.13
CA TYR A 326 -1.39 10.53 30.42
C TYR A 326 -2.05 9.53 31.37
N SER A 327 -1.53 9.32 32.58
CA SER A 327 -2.10 8.36 33.54
C SER A 327 -3.51 8.75 34.03
N ALA A 328 -3.88 10.02 33.94
CA ALA A 328 -5.23 10.50 34.22
C ALA A 328 -6.26 10.16 33.12
N ILE A 329 -5.84 9.58 32.00
CA ILE A 329 -6.72 9.22 30.88
C ILE A 329 -7.30 7.81 31.10
N ASP A 330 -8.54 7.73 31.57
CA ASP A 330 -9.23 6.47 31.91
C ASP A 330 -10.25 5.99 30.84
N GLY A 331 -10.32 6.66 29.68
CA GLY A 331 -11.21 6.24 28.58
C GLY A 331 -12.72 6.43 28.79
N ALA A 332 -13.14 6.92 29.96
CA ALA A 332 -14.52 7.32 30.26
C ALA A 332 -14.74 8.84 30.11
N ILE A 333 -13.70 9.64 30.35
CA ILE A 333 -13.75 11.10 30.35
C ILE A 333 -13.55 11.61 28.91
N THR A 334 -14.29 12.64 28.51
CA THR A 334 -14.08 13.29 27.20
C THR A 334 -12.88 14.23 27.25
N VAL A 335 -12.28 14.53 26.09
CA VAL A 335 -11.17 15.51 26.05
C VAL A 335 -11.59 16.88 26.59
N ALA A 336 -12.84 17.31 26.38
CA ALA A 336 -13.36 18.57 26.92
C ALA A 336 -13.34 18.59 28.46
N ASP A 337 -13.83 17.52 29.07
CA ASP A 337 -13.88 17.36 30.54
C ASP A 337 -12.46 17.19 31.11
N PHE A 338 -11.58 16.50 30.38
CA PHE A 338 -10.16 16.37 30.72
C PHE A 338 -9.47 17.74 30.74
N CYS A 339 -9.70 18.57 29.72
CA CYS A 339 -9.13 19.92 29.62
C CYS A 339 -9.60 20.84 30.75
N THR A 340 -10.87 20.76 31.15
CA THR A 340 -11.41 21.55 32.26
C THR A 340 -10.88 21.08 33.61
N THR A 341 -10.68 19.77 33.78
CA THR A 341 -10.12 19.21 35.03
C THR A 341 -8.64 19.57 35.21
N HIS A 342 -7.85 19.63 34.13
CA HIS A 342 -6.40 19.82 34.16
C HIS A 342 -5.93 21.16 33.58
N GLU A 343 -6.80 22.18 33.56
CA GLU A 343 -6.57 23.47 32.92
C GLU A 343 -5.23 24.12 33.32
N VAL A 344 -4.87 24.06 34.60
CA VAL A 344 -3.64 24.65 35.15
C VAL A 344 -2.37 23.98 34.61
N ARG A 345 -2.42 22.68 34.29
CA ARG A 345 -1.27 21.90 33.81
C ARG A 345 -1.15 21.91 32.28
N LEU A 346 -2.24 22.18 31.57
CA LEU A 346 -2.32 22.18 30.11
C LEU A 346 -1.99 23.53 29.45
N TYR A 347 -1.73 24.56 30.25
CA TYR A 347 -1.56 25.93 29.78
C TYR A 347 -0.49 26.13 28.67
N ASN A 348 0.60 25.35 28.72
CA ASN A 348 1.69 25.39 27.73
C ASN A 348 1.65 24.22 26.72
N ILE A 349 0.57 23.44 26.69
CA ILE A 349 0.44 22.20 25.92
C ILE A 349 -0.61 22.39 24.82
N ASP A 350 -0.23 22.12 23.57
CA ASP A 350 -1.20 21.93 22.49
C ASP A 350 -1.87 20.56 22.70
N VAL A 351 -3.10 20.60 23.21
CA VAL A 351 -3.91 19.42 23.51
C VAL A 351 -4.00 18.49 22.29
N ARG A 352 -4.16 19.03 21.08
CA ARG A 352 -4.27 18.19 19.88
C ARG A 352 -2.95 17.45 19.66
N ARG A 353 -1.82 18.15 19.66
CA ARG A 353 -0.49 17.55 19.48
C ARG A 353 -0.19 16.51 20.55
N PHE A 354 -0.60 16.77 21.79
CA PHE A 354 -0.48 15.83 22.91
C PHE A 354 -1.21 14.52 22.61
N PHE A 355 -2.50 14.56 22.29
CA PHE A 355 -3.26 13.34 21.97
C PHE A 355 -2.77 12.66 20.68
N THR A 356 -2.45 13.42 19.63
CA THR A 356 -1.94 12.83 18.38
C THR A 356 -0.60 12.14 18.58
N PHE A 357 0.29 12.65 19.44
CA PHE A 357 1.57 12.00 19.71
C PHE A 357 1.37 10.59 20.28
N GLY A 358 0.44 10.44 21.23
CA GLY A 358 0.11 9.13 21.79
C GLY A 358 -0.45 8.14 20.77
N ILE A 359 -1.24 8.64 19.81
CA ILE A 359 -1.77 7.82 18.71
C ILE A 359 -0.64 7.45 17.74
N ILE A 360 0.24 8.40 17.39
CA ILE A 360 1.37 8.17 16.48
C ILE A 360 2.31 7.10 17.02
N LYS A 361 2.58 7.12 18.33
CA LYS A 361 3.46 6.15 18.99
C LYS A 361 2.75 4.87 19.46
N GLY A 362 1.43 4.77 19.32
CA GLY A 362 0.64 3.56 19.57
C GLY A 362 0.21 3.30 21.01
N PHE A 363 0.66 4.10 21.98
CA PHE A 363 0.29 3.92 23.39
C PHE A 363 -1.08 4.52 23.75
N LEU A 364 -1.71 5.25 22.82
CA LEU A 364 -3.04 5.81 22.99
C LEU A 364 -3.95 5.37 21.85
N ARG A 365 -5.15 4.88 22.18
CA ARG A 365 -6.18 4.51 21.21
C ARG A 365 -7.44 5.35 21.39
N ARG A 366 -8.11 5.71 20.29
CA ARG A 366 -9.40 6.38 20.33
C ARG A 366 -10.52 5.37 20.59
N ARG A 367 -11.50 5.74 21.41
CA ARG A 367 -12.77 5.01 21.56
C ARG A 367 -13.83 5.72 20.76
N HIS A 368 -14.41 5.02 19.79
CA HIS A 368 -15.43 5.59 18.92
C HIS A 368 -16.82 5.38 19.52
N ARG A 369 -17.69 6.36 19.29
CA ARG A 369 -19.11 6.26 19.61
C ARG A 369 -19.86 5.65 18.44
N TYR A 370 -20.68 4.66 18.72
CA TYR A 370 -21.54 3.96 17.76
C TYR A 370 -22.98 4.10 18.18
N ILE A 371 -23.86 4.39 17.24
CA ILE A 371 -25.29 4.53 17.49
C ILE A 371 -25.95 3.20 17.14
N VAL A 372 -26.71 2.65 18.08
CA VAL A 372 -27.53 1.45 17.88
C VAL A 372 -28.98 1.82 18.12
N GLY A 373 -29.81 1.68 17.08
CA GLY A 373 -31.25 1.79 17.23
C GLY A 373 -31.86 0.45 17.66
N PHE A 374 -32.55 0.42 18.78
CA PHE A 374 -33.44 -0.68 19.19
C PHE A 374 -34.82 -0.46 18.57
N SER A 375 -34.89 -0.43 17.25
CA SER A 375 -36.17 -0.39 16.57
C SER A 375 -36.64 -1.81 16.29
N THR A 376 -37.81 -2.18 16.82
CA THR A 376 -38.57 -3.37 16.44
C THR A 376 -39.09 -3.25 15.00
N PHE A 377 -38.22 -3.19 14.01
CA PHE A 377 -38.58 -3.53 12.65
C PHE A 377 -38.23 -4.99 12.42
N ASN A 378 -39.27 -5.82 12.30
CA ASN A 378 -39.16 -7.24 11.97
C ASN A 378 -38.17 -7.47 10.84
N THR A 379 -37.04 -8.10 11.17
CA THR A 379 -36.08 -8.67 10.25
C THR A 379 -36.64 -9.94 9.59
N THR A 380 -37.78 -9.84 8.91
CA THR A 380 -38.38 -10.97 8.17
C THR A 380 -38.65 -10.69 6.69
N ASP A 381 -38.07 -9.65 6.09
CA ASP A 381 -38.21 -9.39 4.65
C ASP A 381 -36.87 -9.06 3.95
N ARG A 382 -35.79 -9.80 4.28
CA ARG A 382 -34.51 -9.66 3.56
C ARG A 382 -34.14 -10.84 2.65
N THR A 383 -35.03 -11.81 2.42
CA THR A 383 -34.78 -12.89 1.45
C THR A 383 -36.02 -13.29 0.65
N SER A 384 -36.72 -12.32 0.05
CA SER A 384 -37.55 -12.56 -1.15
C SER A 384 -38.18 -11.26 -1.61
N ASN A 385 -37.56 -10.59 -2.59
CA ASN A 385 -38.31 -9.90 -3.65
C ASN A 385 -37.34 -9.53 -4.77
N ALA A 386 -37.24 -10.47 -5.70
CA ALA A 386 -36.96 -10.14 -7.08
C ALA A 386 -37.95 -9.06 -7.57
N ALA A 387 -37.42 -8.06 -8.28
CA ALA A 387 -38.11 -7.23 -9.26
C ALA A 387 -39.57 -6.85 -8.94
N ARG A 388 -39.77 -5.80 -8.15
CA ARG A 388 -40.98 -4.96 -8.25
C ARG A 388 -40.61 -3.62 -8.85
N TRP A 389 -40.58 -3.60 -10.19
CA TRP A 389 -40.55 -2.39 -10.99
C TRP A 389 -41.75 -1.51 -10.61
N LYS A 390 -41.49 -0.27 -10.20
CA LYS A 390 -42.45 0.84 -10.35
C LYS A 390 -42.03 1.62 -11.60
N PRO A 391 -42.95 1.96 -12.52
CA PRO A 391 -42.62 2.69 -13.72
C PRO A 391 -42.51 4.17 -13.35
N GLU A 392 -41.29 4.69 -13.32
CA GLU A 392 -41.06 6.13 -13.40
C GLU A 392 -41.04 6.47 -14.89
N SER A 393 -42.15 7.05 -15.35
CA SER A 393 -42.29 7.59 -16.69
C SER A 393 -41.38 8.80 -16.83
N ASP A 394 -40.23 8.56 -17.45
CA ASP A 394 -39.22 9.57 -17.78
C ASP A 394 -39.56 10.16 -19.17
N PRO A 395 -40.13 11.39 -19.26
CA PRO A 395 -40.57 11.98 -20.53
C PRO A 395 -39.41 12.24 -21.51
N ASP A 396 -38.16 12.16 -21.03
CA ASP A 396 -36.94 12.36 -21.82
C ASP A 396 -36.36 11.07 -22.45
N LYS A 397 -36.91 9.90 -22.12
CA LYS A 397 -36.56 8.64 -22.80
C LYS A 397 -37.45 8.37 -24.01
N SER A 398 -38.73 8.74 -23.94
CA SER A 398 -39.70 8.50 -25.02
C SER A 398 -39.39 9.25 -26.33
N TRP A 399 -38.75 10.42 -26.27
CA TRP A 399 -38.39 11.15 -27.50
C TRP A 399 -37.12 10.61 -28.16
N ARG A 400 -36.16 10.08 -27.37
CA ARG A 400 -34.93 9.48 -27.90
C ARG A 400 -35.25 8.19 -28.66
N ASP A 401 -36.12 7.36 -28.10
CA ASP A 401 -36.54 6.11 -28.75
C ASP A 401 -37.44 6.37 -29.99
N ALA A 402 -38.19 7.47 -30.03
CA ALA A 402 -38.93 7.89 -31.22
C ALA A 402 -38.00 8.45 -32.34
N ALA A 403 -36.93 9.15 -31.96
CA ALA A 403 -35.99 9.77 -32.91
C ALA A 403 -35.10 8.76 -33.66
N PHE A 404 -34.85 7.58 -33.10
CA PHE A 404 -34.10 6.51 -33.77
C PHE A 404 -34.97 5.51 -34.56
N SER A 405 -36.31 5.62 -34.48
CA SER A 405 -37.26 4.69 -35.11
C SER A 405 -38.00 5.28 -36.34
N SER A 406 -38.12 6.60 -36.46
CA SER A 406 -38.75 7.25 -37.63
C SER A 406 -37.81 8.30 -38.22
N GLY A 407 -37.10 7.95 -39.30
CA GLY A 407 -36.09 8.79 -39.95
C GLY A 407 -36.61 10.08 -40.59
N TRP A 408 -37.00 11.05 -39.78
CA TRP A 408 -37.39 12.41 -40.17
C TRP A 408 -36.53 13.46 -39.46
N ALA A 409 -36.27 14.57 -40.17
CA ALA A 409 -35.36 15.63 -39.79
C ALA A 409 -35.79 16.41 -38.53
N THR A 410 -34.79 16.84 -37.75
CA THR A 410 -34.92 17.71 -36.56
C THR A 410 -35.68 19.01 -36.86
N PRO A 411 -36.65 19.44 -36.03
CA PRO A 411 -37.15 20.81 -36.04
C PRO A 411 -36.22 21.75 -35.26
N PRO A 412 -36.27 23.07 -35.53
CA PRO A 412 -35.31 24.04 -35.03
C PRO A 412 -35.52 24.36 -33.54
N VAL A 413 -34.40 24.76 -32.93
CA VAL A 413 -34.23 25.24 -31.57
C VAL A 413 -35.35 26.19 -31.14
N HIS A 414 -36.19 25.74 -30.22
CA HIS A 414 -36.82 26.61 -29.24
C HIS A 414 -36.24 26.27 -27.86
N SER A 415 -35.64 27.28 -27.25
CA SER A 415 -35.07 27.28 -25.91
C SER A 415 -36.04 26.64 -24.91
N PRO A 416 -35.59 25.64 -24.11
CA PRO A 416 -36.40 25.20 -22.99
C PRO A 416 -36.48 26.36 -22.00
N THR A 417 -37.68 26.88 -21.84
CA THR A 417 -38.01 27.74 -20.71
C THR A 417 -37.72 26.91 -19.48
N MET A 418 -36.74 27.32 -18.67
CA MET A 418 -36.42 26.66 -17.41
C MET A 418 -37.66 26.68 -16.52
N THR A 419 -38.41 25.57 -16.53
CA THR A 419 -39.21 25.19 -15.38
C THR A 419 -38.19 24.80 -14.32
N LYS A 420 -37.88 25.74 -13.43
CA LYS A 420 -37.20 25.43 -12.18
C LYS A 420 -37.97 24.27 -11.56
N GLU A 421 -37.34 23.10 -11.44
CA GLU A 421 -37.79 22.11 -10.47
C GLU A 421 -37.97 22.86 -9.14
N PRO A 422 -39.15 22.77 -8.49
CA PRO A 422 -39.34 23.45 -7.23
C PRO A 422 -38.28 22.91 -6.26
N LEU A 423 -37.51 23.80 -5.64
CA LEU A 423 -36.55 23.41 -4.61
C LEU A 423 -37.26 22.47 -3.62
N PRO A 424 -36.64 21.34 -3.27
CA PRO A 424 -37.25 20.37 -2.37
C PRO A 424 -37.67 21.08 -1.10
N SER A 425 -38.91 20.84 -0.67
CA SER A 425 -39.44 21.50 0.51
C SER A 425 -38.59 21.16 1.73
N ASP A 426 -38.54 22.09 2.68
CA ASP A 426 -37.75 21.96 3.90
C ASP A 426 -38.15 20.72 4.74
N LYS A 427 -39.34 20.16 4.49
CA LYS A 427 -39.79 18.87 5.05
C LYS A 427 -39.24 17.67 4.30
N GLN A 428 -39.27 17.67 2.96
CA GLN A 428 -38.69 16.59 2.15
C GLN A 428 -37.18 16.44 2.38
N LEU A 429 -36.45 17.55 2.50
CA LEU A 429 -35.03 17.51 2.86
C LEU A 429 -34.78 16.90 4.24
N ARG A 430 -35.70 17.11 5.20
CA ARG A 430 -35.61 16.53 6.54
C ARG A 430 -35.94 15.04 6.52
N ASP A 431 -36.98 14.64 5.81
CA ASP A 431 -37.40 13.24 5.70
C ASP A 431 -36.34 12.40 4.96
N ASP A 432 -35.73 12.95 3.91
CA ASP A 432 -34.62 12.32 3.18
C ASP A 432 -33.37 12.16 4.05
N LEU A 433 -33.08 13.14 4.90
CA LEU A 433 -31.98 13.10 5.85
C LEU A 433 -32.24 12.06 6.95
N ASP A 434 -33.47 12.01 7.46
CA ASP A 434 -33.86 11.05 8.48
C ASP A 434 -33.85 9.60 7.91
N ALA A 435 -34.28 9.42 6.66
CA ALA A 435 -34.16 8.14 5.95
C ALA A 435 -32.69 7.71 5.73
N LYS A 436 -31.77 8.67 5.51
CA LYS A 436 -30.34 8.39 5.44
C LYS A 436 -29.76 8.06 6.81
N LEU A 437 -30.14 8.79 7.87
CA LEU A 437 -29.71 8.55 9.25
C LEU A 437 -30.14 7.17 9.75
N GLY A 438 -31.36 6.74 9.38
CA GLY A 438 -31.87 5.40 9.70
C GLY A 438 -31.01 4.25 9.17
N LYS A 439 -30.25 4.44 8.08
CA LYS A 439 -29.34 3.42 7.53
C LYS A 439 -28.09 3.20 8.38
N TYR A 440 -27.73 4.18 9.22
CA TYR A 440 -26.53 4.17 10.06
C TYR A 440 -26.80 3.72 11.51
N LEU A 441 -28.04 3.31 11.83
CA LEU A 441 -28.43 2.80 13.15
C LEU A 441 -28.07 1.32 13.39
N ASP A 442 -27.25 0.75 12.51
CA ASP A 442 -26.84 -0.66 12.52
C ASP A 442 -25.76 -0.99 13.56
N GLY A 443 -25.19 0.01 14.22
CA GLY A 443 -24.11 -0.16 15.20
C GLY A 443 -22.74 -0.46 14.58
N HIS A 444 -22.61 -0.40 13.25
CA HIS A 444 -21.36 -0.64 12.52
C HIS A 444 -20.68 0.66 12.06
N HIS A 445 -21.39 1.77 12.05
CA HIS A 445 -20.85 3.08 11.64
C HIS A 445 -20.55 3.96 12.85
N CYS A 446 -19.34 4.52 12.90
CA CYS A 446 -18.95 5.46 13.94
C CYS A 446 -19.63 6.83 13.70
N ILE A 447 -19.87 7.58 14.78
CA ILE A 447 -20.48 8.92 14.68
C ILE A 447 -19.68 9.85 13.75
N ASP A 448 -18.35 9.74 13.73
CA ASP A 448 -17.50 10.55 12.86
C ASP A 448 -17.79 10.30 11.37
N GLN A 449 -18.00 9.04 10.99
CA GLN A 449 -18.37 8.69 9.62
C GLN A 449 -19.72 9.29 9.24
N ILE A 450 -20.70 9.21 10.14
CA ILE A 450 -22.04 9.79 9.93
C ILE A 450 -21.95 11.31 9.79
N CYS A 451 -21.14 11.98 10.61
CA CYS A 451 -20.90 13.42 10.52
C CYS A 451 -20.31 13.82 9.16
N VAL A 452 -19.32 13.08 8.65
CA VAL A 452 -18.67 13.38 7.36
C VAL A 452 -19.59 13.09 6.19
N ASP A 453 -20.36 12.00 6.24
CA ASP A 453 -21.25 11.58 5.16
C ASP A 453 -22.48 12.49 5.04
N LEU A 454 -23.10 12.84 6.17
CA LEU A 454 -24.27 13.73 6.22
C LEU A 454 -23.92 15.23 6.25
N GLY A 455 -22.66 15.59 6.50
CA GLY A 455 -22.24 16.99 6.65
C GLY A 455 -22.84 17.68 7.88
N MET A 456 -23.13 16.91 8.93
CA MET A 456 -23.77 17.40 10.17
C MET A 456 -22.82 17.33 11.35
N THR A 457 -23.10 18.15 12.38
CA THR A 457 -22.38 18.07 13.65
C THR A 457 -22.93 16.96 14.53
N GLU A 458 -22.09 16.36 15.38
CA GLU A 458 -22.47 15.33 16.36
C GLU A 458 -23.67 15.79 17.20
N LYS A 459 -23.67 17.05 17.67
CA LYS A 459 -24.78 17.63 18.44
C LYS A 459 -26.10 17.62 17.66
N ALA A 460 -26.07 17.94 16.38
CA ALA A 460 -27.28 17.95 15.54
C ALA A 460 -27.81 16.53 15.30
N ILE A 461 -26.92 15.55 15.13
CA ILE A 461 -27.26 14.13 14.98
C ILE A 461 -27.89 13.60 16.27
N LEU A 462 -27.25 13.84 17.42
CA LEU A 462 -27.78 13.39 18.72
C LEU A 462 -29.13 14.07 19.03
N ALA A 463 -29.28 15.37 18.77
CA ALA A 463 -30.55 16.07 18.95
C ALA A 463 -31.68 15.48 18.10
N ARG A 464 -31.38 15.05 16.87
CA ARG A 464 -32.31 14.35 15.96
C ARG A 464 -32.66 12.94 16.42
N LEU A 465 -31.71 12.21 17.00
CA LEU A 465 -31.98 10.88 17.55
C LEU A 465 -32.85 10.98 18.80
N HIS A 466 -32.59 11.97 19.65
CA HIS A 466 -33.40 12.25 20.83
C HIS A 466 -34.78 12.87 20.52
N SER A 467 -35.04 13.33 19.29
CA SER A 467 -36.37 13.83 18.90
C SER A 467 -37.41 12.72 18.68
N GLY A 468 -37.06 11.45 18.95
CA GLY A 468 -38.01 10.33 19.04
C GLY A 468 -38.43 9.72 17.70
N VAL A 469 -37.82 10.12 16.59
CA VAL A 469 -38.17 9.65 15.23
C VAL A 469 -37.73 8.19 14.99
N PHE A 470 -36.74 7.70 15.73
CA PHE A 470 -36.08 6.40 15.48
C PHE A 470 -36.29 5.33 16.58
N GLY A 471 -37.15 5.59 17.57
CA GLY A 471 -37.36 4.71 18.72
C GLY A 471 -36.26 4.82 19.78
N ASP A 472 -36.05 3.77 20.58
CA ASP A 472 -35.00 3.72 21.60
C ASP A 472 -33.62 3.61 20.93
N VAL A 473 -32.76 4.60 21.16
CA VAL A 473 -31.41 4.65 20.58
C VAL A 473 -30.39 4.68 21.71
N ALA A 474 -29.38 3.81 21.65
CA ALA A 474 -28.24 3.84 22.57
C ALA A 474 -26.95 4.22 21.84
N VAL A 475 -26.09 4.95 22.56
CA VAL A 475 -24.73 5.27 22.12
C VAL A 475 -23.76 4.37 22.86
N LEU A 476 -23.07 3.49 22.13
CA LEU A 476 -22.05 2.60 22.65
C LEU A 476 -20.66 3.19 22.40
N LEU A 477 -19.80 3.16 23.42
CA LEU A 477 -18.37 3.47 23.28
C LEU A 477 -17.61 2.17 23.02
N ARG A 478 -17.00 2.03 21.84
CA ARG A 478 -16.12 0.91 21.52
C ARG A 478 -14.70 1.41 21.37
#